data_AF-A0A1Z7ZMU8-F1
#
_entry.id   AF-A0A1Z7ZMU8-F1
#
_cell.length_a   1.000
_cell.length_b   1.000
_cell.length_c   1.000
_cell.angle_alpha   90.00
_cell.angle_beta   90.00
_cell.angle_gamma   90.00
#
_symmetry.space_group_name_H-M   'P 1'
#
loop_
_entity.id
_entity.type
_entity.pdbx_description
1 polymer ?
#
loop_
_entity_poly.entity_id
_entity_poly.type
_entity_poly.pdbx_seq_one_letter_code
_entity_poly.pdbx_strand_id
1 'polypeptide(L)'
;MNDHIDESELEMARKRRKKSAKETLATHLDFLISKSTRGGPVATEGQIARKIGTSQRTLNNMRRCNLEDRPNPALSNIESVAHYFDMPVWQLLIPNLHPDFLESDELDTLVSNFIKAPTEQREGILSKLVSHPLEKTKASSRPKGEVPSKAPAKNDDLEEFIALFHKCSPKKQKMMLRVAKATV
;
A
#
# COMPACT_ATOMS: atom_id res chain seq x y z
N MET A 1 42.88 -23.18 1.31
CA MET A 1 42.15 -22.41 0.29
C MET A 1 40.79 -22.12 0.89
N ASN A 2 40.57 -20.89 1.36
CA ASN A 2 39.24 -20.46 1.79
C ASN A 2 38.58 -19.85 0.55
N ASP A 3 37.50 -20.46 0.09
CA ASP A 3 36.67 -19.89 -0.96
C ASP A 3 36.07 -18.60 -0.44
N HIS A 4 36.56 -17.47 -0.96
CA HIS A 4 36.02 -16.16 -0.67
C HIS A 4 34.68 -16.05 -1.39
N ILE A 5 33.60 -16.48 -0.73
CA ILE A 5 32.25 -16.27 -1.22
C ILE A 5 32.01 -14.76 -1.18
N ASP A 6 31.82 -14.16 -2.35
CA ASP A 6 31.54 -12.74 -2.50
C ASP A 6 30.24 -12.40 -1.76
N GLU A 7 30.35 -11.53 -0.76
CA GLU A 7 29.25 -11.10 0.11
C GLU A 7 28.11 -10.49 -0.72
N SER A 8 28.42 -9.93 -1.90
CA SER A 8 27.45 -9.39 -2.86
C SER A 8 26.59 -10.48 -3.52
N GLU A 9 27.15 -11.67 -3.79
CA GLU A 9 26.39 -12.81 -4.33
C GLU A 9 25.45 -13.39 -3.28
N LEU A 10 25.90 -13.47 -2.02
CA LEU A 10 25.08 -13.88 -0.88
C LEU A 10 23.89 -12.93 -0.66
N GLU A 11 24.12 -11.62 -0.78
CA GLU A 11 23.05 -10.62 -0.66
C GLU A 11 22.09 -10.66 -1.85
N MET A 12 22.59 -10.87 -3.07
CA MET A 12 21.77 -11.09 -4.27
C MET A 12 20.94 -12.38 -4.18
N ALA A 13 21.50 -13.46 -3.62
CA ALA A 13 20.80 -14.71 -3.38
C ALA A 13 19.71 -14.55 -2.30
N ARG A 14 19.97 -13.78 -1.24
CA ARG A 14 18.96 -13.40 -0.24
C ARG A 14 17.82 -12.59 -0.86
N LYS A 15 18.12 -11.63 -1.74
CA LYS A 15 17.11 -10.87 -2.50
C LYS A 15 16.27 -11.74 -3.44
N ARG A 16 16.76 -12.91 -3.85
CA ARG A 16 16.04 -13.87 -4.70
C ARG A 16 15.19 -14.87 -3.91
N ARG A 17 15.33 -14.97 -2.59
CA ARG A 17 14.49 -15.86 -1.79
C ARG A 17 13.07 -15.30 -1.80
N LYS A 18 12.13 -16.12 -2.27
CA LYS A 18 10.70 -15.82 -2.18
C LYS A 18 10.36 -15.66 -0.69
N LYS A 19 9.86 -14.49 -0.30
CA LYS A 19 9.35 -14.27 1.05
C LYS A 19 8.29 -15.33 1.36
N SER A 20 8.44 -15.98 2.50
CA SER A 20 7.43 -16.87 3.05
C SER A 20 6.15 -16.08 3.36
N ALA A 21 5.00 -16.77 3.42
CA ALA A 21 3.74 -16.13 3.81
C ALA A 21 3.82 -15.45 5.18
N LYS A 22 4.65 -15.97 6.11
CA LYS A 22 4.93 -15.34 7.41
C LYS A 22 5.63 -14.00 7.25
N GLU A 23 6.73 -13.97 6.51
CA GLU A 23 7.49 -12.73 6.28
C GLU A 23 6.65 -11.68 5.56
N THR A 24 5.82 -12.10 4.61
CA THR A 24 4.85 -11.24 3.95
C THR A 24 3.85 -10.65 4.93
N LEU A 25 3.19 -11.49 5.74
CA LEU A 25 2.24 -11.04 6.75
C LEU A 25 2.89 -10.05 7.73
N ALA A 26 4.08 -10.36 8.24
CA ALA A 26 4.85 -9.48 9.12
C ALA A 26 5.11 -8.12 8.47
N THR A 27 5.60 -8.11 7.22
CA THR A 27 5.89 -6.88 6.46
C THR A 27 4.63 -6.03 6.25
N HIS A 28 3.52 -6.67 5.84
CA HIS A 28 2.26 -5.98 5.59
C HIS A 28 1.65 -5.41 6.88
N LEU A 29 1.68 -6.17 7.97
CA LEU A 29 1.21 -5.71 9.28
C LEU A 29 2.01 -4.50 9.79
N ASP A 30 3.33 -4.53 9.65
CA ASP A 30 4.18 -3.39 10.04
C ASP A 30 3.84 -2.14 9.23
N PHE A 31 3.64 -2.29 7.93
CA PHE A 31 3.19 -1.18 7.08
C PHE A 31 1.84 -0.63 7.53
N LEU A 32 0.80 -1.47 7.66
CA LEU A 32 -0.55 -1.05 8.01
C LEU A 32 -0.61 -0.37 9.38
N ILE A 33 0.10 -0.91 10.37
CA ILE A 33 0.19 -0.30 11.70
C ILE A 33 0.93 1.04 11.59
N SER A 34 2.07 1.11 10.89
CA SER A 34 2.84 2.36 10.73
C SER A 34 2.10 3.44 9.95
N LYS A 35 1.17 3.07 9.06
CA LYS A 35 0.34 4.00 8.29
C LYS A 35 -0.85 4.48 9.11
N SER A 36 -1.49 3.58 9.87
CA SER A 36 -2.61 3.92 10.76
C SER A 36 -2.23 4.96 11.82
N THR A 37 -0.96 5.01 12.23
CA THR A 37 -0.46 6.02 13.17
C THR A 37 -0.23 7.39 12.55
N ARG A 38 -0.24 7.53 11.21
CA ARG A 38 -0.03 8.81 10.51
C ARG A 38 -1.30 9.54 10.12
N GLY A 39 -2.42 8.83 9.94
CA GLY A 39 -3.65 9.36 9.31
C GLY A 39 -4.78 9.78 10.26
N GLY A 40 -4.63 9.68 11.58
CA GLY A 40 -5.73 9.94 12.53
C GLY A 40 -5.31 9.81 14.00
N PRO A 41 -6.26 9.71 14.96
CA PRO A 41 -5.92 9.45 16.35
C PRO A 41 -5.13 8.15 16.43
N VAL A 42 -3.85 8.27 16.79
CA VAL A 42 -2.85 7.21 16.77
C VAL A 42 -3.38 5.99 17.50
N ALA A 43 -3.81 4.98 16.75
CA ALA A 43 -4.22 3.72 17.34
C ALA A 43 -2.94 3.00 17.80
N THR A 44 -2.72 2.97 19.10
CA THR A 44 -1.64 2.17 19.69
C THR A 44 -1.86 0.70 19.35
N GLU A 45 -0.78 -0.08 19.28
CA GLU A 45 -0.86 -1.53 19.03
C GLU A 45 -1.81 -2.23 20.02
N GLY A 46 -1.83 -1.79 21.28
CA GLY A 46 -2.75 -2.30 22.29
C GLY A 46 -4.23 -1.92 22.06
N GLN A 47 -4.52 -0.83 21.36
CA GLN A 47 -5.88 -0.48 20.93
C GLN A 47 -6.31 -1.32 19.73
N ILE A 48 -5.41 -1.52 18.75
CA ILE A 48 -5.67 -2.39 17.60
C ILE A 48 -5.95 -3.81 18.09
N ALA A 49 -5.06 -4.38 18.92
CA ALA A 49 -5.24 -5.72 19.50
C ALA A 49 -6.58 -5.88 20.21
N ARG A 50 -6.98 -4.90 21.02
CA ARG A 50 -8.29 -4.89 21.69
C ARG A 50 -9.46 -4.86 20.73
N LYS A 51 -9.42 -4.04 19.68
CA LYS A 51 -10.49 -3.95 18.68
C LYS A 51 -10.66 -5.24 17.87
N ILE A 52 -9.56 -5.92 17.55
CA ILE A 52 -9.59 -7.20 16.83
C ILE A 52 -9.89 -8.41 17.73
N GLY A 53 -10.09 -8.20 19.04
CA GLY A 53 -10.36 -9.29 19.97
C GLY A 53 -9.18 -10.22 20.23
N THR A 54 -7.93 -9.75 20.09
CA THR A 54 -6.73 -10.54 20.37
C THR A 54 -5.86 -9.90 21.45
N SER A 55 -4.95 -10.70 22.04
CA SER A 55 -3.97 -10.15 22.96
C SER A 55 -2.91 -9.32 22.21
N GLN A 56 -2.39 -8.26 22.83
CA GLN A 56 -1.28 -7.49 22.26
C GLN A 56 -0.06 -8.39 21.97
N ARG A 57 0.17 -9.41 22.81
CA ARG A 57 1.21 -10.42 22.59
C ARG A 57 0.98 -11.22 21.32
N THR A 58 -0.27 -11.59 21.02
CA THR A 58 -0.66 -12.29 19.78
C THR A 58 -0.36 -11.42 18.58
N LEU A 59 -0.79 -10.15 18.58
CA LEU A 59 -0.51 -9.21 17.49
C LEU A 59 1.00 -9.00 17.27
N ASN A 60 1.77 -8.82 18.34
CA ASN A 60 3.22 -8.68 18.25
C ASN A 60 3.90 -9.95 17.73
N ASN A 61 3.42 -11.14 18.13
CA ASN A 61 3.90 -12.41 17.58
C ASN A 61 3.62 -12.52 16.07
N MET A 62 2.48 -12.01 15.58
CA MET A 62 2.18 -11.96 14.15
C MET A 62 3.14 -11.04 13.39
N ARG A 63 3.42 -9.86 13.93
CA ARG A 63 4.37 -8.91 13.33
C ARG A 63 5.79 -9.44 13.28
N ARG A 64 6.18 -10.26 14.25
CA ARG A 64 7.53 -10.84 14.36
C ARG A 64 7.60 -12.29 13.89
N CYS A 65 6.64 -12.76 13.10
CA CYS A 65 6.58 -14.17 12.68
C CYS A 65 7.67 -14.55 11.65
N ASN A 66 8.46 -13.59 11.18
CA ASN A 66 9.68 -13.82 10.40
C ASN A 66 10.85 -14.39 11.22
N LEU A 67 10.75 -14.42 12.55
CA LEU A 67 11.76 -15.04 13.42
C LEU A 67 11.54 -16.57 13.47
N GLU A 68 12.63 -17.33 13.38
CA GLU A 68 12.62 -18.80 13.16
C GLU A 68 11.80 -19.58 14.22
N ASP A 69 11.72 -19.09 15.45
CA ASP A 69 11.05 -19.78 16.57
C ASP A 69 9.57 -19.39 16.78
N ARG A 70 8.97 -18.60 15.89
CA ARG A 70 7.59 -18.12 16.09
C ARG A 70 6.57 -19.05 15.46
N PRO A 71 5.52 -19.45 16.23
CA PRO A 71 4.46 -20.30 15.71
C PRO A 71 3.71 -19.58 14.58
N ASN A 72 3.15 -20.38 13.67
CA ASN A 72 2.26 -19.85 12.63
C ASN A 72 1.06 -19.19 13.32
N PRO A 73 0.67 -17.97 12.92
CA PRO A 73 -0.55 -17.39 13.45
C PRO A 73 -1.75 -18.20 13.01
N ALA A 74 -2.70 -18.37 13.93
CA ALA A 74 -3.99 -18.98 13.61
C ALA A 74 -4.72 -18.16 12.55
N LEU A 75 -5.39 -18.83 11.62
CA LEU A 75 -6.13 -18.19 10.53
C LEU A 75 -7.16 -17.19 11.06
N SER A 76 -7.85 -17.50 12.16
CA SER A 76 -8.81 -16.61 12.81
C SER A 76 -8.21 -15.27 13.27
N ASN A 77 -6.94 -15.26 13.69
CA ASN A 77 -6.26 -14.02 14.05
C ASN A 77 -5.95 -13.18 12.80
N ILE A 78 -5.58 -13.83 11.68
CA ILE A 78 -5.33 -13.16 10.41
C ILE A 78 -6.64 -12.58 9.85
N GLU A 79 -7.73 -13.33 9.93
CA GLU A 79 -9.09 -12.87 9.56
C GLU A 79 -9.52 -11.65 10.39
N SER A 80 -9.28 -11.69 11.71
CA SER A 80 -9.61 -10.57 12.61
C SER A 80 -8.83 -9.29 12.27
N VAL A 81 -7.56 -9.44 11.88
CA VAL A 81 -6.74 -8.32 11.38
C VAL A 81 -7.27 -7.82 10.04
N ALA A 82 -7.53 -8.72 9.09
CA ALA A 82 -7.99 -8.37 7.75
C ALA A 82 -9.32 -7.58 7.81
N HIS A 83 -10.26 -8.07 8.62
CA HIS A 83 -11.53 -7.40 8.89
C HIS A 83 -11.34 -6.01 9.52
N TYR A 84 -10.37 -5.84 10.43
CA TYR A 84 -10.10 -4.55 11.06
C TYR A 84 -9.63 -3.48 10.07
N PHE A 85 -8.83 -3.88 9.08
CA PHE A 85 -8.35 -3.00 8.03
C PHE A 85 -9.25 -3.00 6.77
N ASP A 86 -10.44 -3.58 6.86
CA ASP A 86 -11.42 -3.69 5.78
C ASP A 86 -10.84 -4.26 4.47
N MET A 87 -10.06 -5.33 4.60
CA MET A 87 -9.39 -5.95 3.45
C MET A 87 -9.57 -7.47 3.46
N PRO A 88 -9.49 -8.13 2.29
CA PRO A 88 -9.57 -9.57 2.23
C PRO A 88 -8.27 -10.25 2.71
N VAL A 89 -8.41 -11.40 3.38
CA VAL A 89 -7.30 -12.17 3.98
C VAL A 89 -6.17 -12.47 2.99
N TRP A 90 -6.52 -12.76 1.73
CA TRP A 90 -5.53 -13.12 0.72
C TRP A 90 -4.54 -11.98 0.45
N GLN A 91 -4.95 -10.70 0.51
CA GLN A 91 -4.06 -9.55 0.28
C GLN A 91 -2.93 -9.50 1.31
N LEU A 92 -3.22 -9.83 2.57
CA LEU A 92 -2.20 -9.90 3.63
C LEU A 92 -1.15 -10.99 3.39
N LEU A 93 -1.46 -11.99 2.57
CA LEU A 93 -0.63 -13.17 2.36
C LEU A 93 0.06 -13.20 0.99
N ILE A 94 -0.26 -12.29 0.06
CA ILE A 94 0.40 -12.25 -1.27
C ILE A 94 1.84 -11.75 -1.14
N PRO A 95 2.84 -12.58 -1.47
CA PRO A 95 4.23 -12.15 -1.41
C PRO A 95 4.53 -11.09 -2.48
N ASN A 96 5.37 -10.12 -2.11
CA ASN A 96 5.81 -9.03 -2.98
C ASN A 96 4.70 -8.09 -3.48
N LEU A 97 3.53 -8.07 -2.82
CA LEU A 97 2.56 -7.02 -3.04
C LEU A 97 3.16 -5.68 -2.57
N HIS A 98 3.09 -4.66 -3.41
CA HIS A 98 3.57 -3.33 -3.01
C HIS A 98 2.65 -2.81 -1.88
N PRO A 99 3.19 -2.25 -0.78
CA PRO A 99 2.37 -1.82 0.34
C PRO A 99 1.27 -0.82 -0.03
N ASP A 100 1.52 0.04 -1.02
CA ASP A 100 0.52 1.00 -1.51
C ASP A 100 -0.73 0.33 -2.12
N PHE A 101 -0.61 -0.93 -2.59
CA PHE A 101 -1.75 -1.69 -3.10
C PHE A 101 -2.55 -2.40 -2.01
N LEU A 102 -2.06 -2.47 -0.77
CA LEU A 102 -2.78 -3.14 0.33
C LEU A 102 -4.09 -2.46 0.67
N GLU A 103 -4.20 -1.15 0.45
CA GLU A 103 -5.41 -0.37 0.73
C GLU A 103 -6.06 0.15 -0.56
N SER A 104 -5.61 -0.32 -1.73
CA SER A 104 -6.10 0.17 -3.00
C SER A 104 -7.33 -0.62 -3.45
N ASP A 105 -8.46 0.06 -3.56
CA ASP A 105 -9.70 -0.47 -4.16
C ASP A 105 -9.49 -0.94 -5.61
N GLU A 106 -8.45 -0.44 -6.28
CA GLU A 106 -8.10 -0.85 -7.65
C GLU A 106 -7.69 -2.32 -7.69
N LEU A 107 -6.97 -2.81 -6.68
CA LEU A 107 -6.54 -4.21 -6.62
C LEU A 107 -7.74 -5.14 -6.47
N ASP A 108 -8.67 -4.79 -5.58
CA ASP A 108 -9.89 -5.57 -5.39
C ASP A 108 -10.80 -5.53 -6.61
N THR A 109 -10.90 -4.36 -7.25
CA THR A 109 -11.63 -4.23 -8.52
C THR A 109 -11.00 -5.10 -9.60
N LEU A 110 -9.68 -5.09 -9.73
CA LEU A 110 -8.94 -5.90 -10.70
C LEU A 110 -9.16 -7.40 -10.47
N VAL A 111 -9.02 -7.86 -9.22
CA VAL A 111 -9.21 -9.27 -8.85
C VAL A 111 -10.68 -9.69 -9.04
N SER A 112 -11.63 -8.86 -8.63
CA SER A 112 -13.06 -9.10 -8.81
C SER A 112 -13.44 -9.21 -10.29
N ASN A 113 -12.92 -8.30 -11.13
CA ASN A 113 -13.12 -8.33 -12.57
C ASN A 113 -12.49 -9.58 -13.19
N PHE A 114 -11.27 -9.94 -12.76
CA PHE A 114 -10.61 -11.16 -13.22
C PHE A 114 -11.41 -12.42 -12.86
N ILE A 115 -11.96 -12.51 -11.63
CA ILE A 115 -12.76 -13.66 -11.20
C ILE A 115 -14.06 -13.78 -12.01
N LYS A 116 -14.71 -12.65 -12.31
CA LYS A 116 -15.97 -12.59 -13.07
C LYS A 116 -15.79 -12.79 -14.57
N ALA A 117 -14.57 -12.64 -15.09
CA ALA A 117 -14.30 -12.80 -16.51
C ALA A 117 -14.51 -14.25 -17.00
N PRO A 118 -15.01 -14.46 -18.23
CA PRO A 118 -15.08 -15.78 -18.86
C PRO A 118 -13.72 -16.49 -18.90
N THR A 119 -13.72 -17.82 -18.91
CA THR A 119 -12.50 -18.63 -18.93
C THR A 119 -11.53 -18.25 -20.05
N GLU A 120 -12.03 -18.06 -21.27
CA GLU A 120 -11.20 -17.64 -22.43
C GLU A 120 -10.49 -16.29 -22.18
N GLN A 121 -11.17 -15.33 -21.54
CA GLN A 121 -10.57 -14.04 -21.21
C GLN A 121 -9.51 -14.16 -20.11
N ARG A 122 -9.76 -15.00 -19.10
CA ARG A 122 -8.77 -15.26 -18.02
C ARG A 122 -7.52 -15.92 -18.58
N GLU A 123 -7.66 -16.90 -19.47
CA GLU A 123 -6.53 -17.53 -20.17
C GLU A 123 -5.77 -16.52 -21.04
N GLY A 124 -6.48 -15.62 -21.73
CA GLY A 124 -5.90 -14.51 -22.47
C GLY A 124 -5.09 -13.54 -21.59
N ILE A 125 -5.53 -13.28 -20.37
CA ILE A 125 -4.79 -12.46 -19.39
C ILE A 125 -3.56 -13.21 -18.87
N LEU A 126 -3.71 -14.48 -18.48
CA LEU A 126 -2.62 -15.29 -17.93
C LEU A 126 -1.51 -15.54 -18.95
N SER A 127 -1.86 -15.82 -20.21
CA SER A 127 -0.89 -15.99 -21.29
C SER A 127 -0.04 -14.74 -21.52
N LYS A 128 -0.66 -13.55 -21.54
CA LYS A 128 0.06 -12.27 -21.65
C LYS A 128 1.04 -12.03 -20.49
N LEU A 129 0.69 -12.44 -19.28
CA LEU A 129 1.54 -12.31 -18.10
C LEU A 129 2.75 -13.26 -18.13
N VAL A 130 2.64 -14.42 -18.77
CA VAL A 130 3.75 -15.37 -18.92
C VAL A 130 4.70 -14.95 -20.05
N SER A 131 4.17 -14.38 -21.14
CA SER A 131 4.96 -13.97 -22.30
C SER A 131 5.76 -12.69 -22.11
N HIS A 132 5.39 -11.85 -21.14
CA HIS A 132 6.24 -10.76 -20.68
C HIS A 132 6.90 -11.20 -19.37
N PRO A 133 8.10 -11.82 -19.39
CA PRO A 133 8.92 -11.78 -18.19
C PRO A 133 8.96 -10.32 -17.78
N LEU A 134 8.72 -10.03 -16.50
CA LEU A 134 8.86 -8.72 -15.90
C LEU A 134 10.30 -8.28 -16.16
N GLU A 135 10.58 -7.79 -17.37
CA GLU A 135 11.78 -7.07 -17.71
C GLU A 135 11.71 -5.96 -16.71
N LYS A 136 12.61 -6.04 -15.73
CA LYS A 136 12.84 -4.99 -14.76
C LYS A 136 12.81 -3.73 -15.59
N THR A 137 11.70 -2.99 -15.50
CA THR A 137 11.60 -1.67 -16.07
C THR A 137 12.68 -0.95 -15.32
N LYS A 138 13.90 -0.95 -15.89
CA LYS A 138 15.07 -0.25 -15.38
C LYS A 138 14.50 1.10 -15.10
N ALA A 139 14.36 1.39 -13.80
CA ALA A 139 13.70 2.57 -13.29
C ALA A 139 14.07 3.67 -14.26
N SER A 140 13.07 4.07 -15.07
CA SER A 140 13.29 4.94 -16.21
C SER A 140 14.12 6.06 -15.65
N SER A 141 15.39 6.06 -16.02
CA SER A 141 16.37 7.02 -15.56
C SER A 141 15.90 8.27 -16.23
N ARG A 142 14.97 8.94 -15.55
CA ARG A 142 14.44 10.23 -15.93
C ARG A 142 15.71 11.04 -16.19
N PRO A 143 15.99 11.45 -17.43
CA PRO A 143 17.15 12.28 -17.67
C PRO A 143 17.00 13.45 -16.70
N LYS A 144 18.07 13.73 -15.94
CA LYS A 144 18.27 15.03 -15.32
C LYS A 144 18.41 16.06 -16.45
N GLY A 145 17.32 16.27 -17.19
CA GLY A 145 17.14 17.39 -18.09
C GLY A 145 16.48 18.47 -17.27
N GLU A 146 17.23 19.55 -17.07
CA GLU A 146 16.79 20.89 -16.70
C GLU A 146 15.33 21.02 -16.27
N VAL A 147 15.14 21.35 -15.00
CA VAL A 147 13.94 22.07 -14.57
C VAL A 147 13.95 23.38 -15.36
N PRO A 148 13.04 23.62 -16.34
CA PRO A 148 12.79 25.00 -16.72
C PRO A 148 12.30 25.67 -15.45
N SER A 149 13.09 26.63 -14.97
CA SER A 149 12.71 27.59 -13.95
C SER A 149 11.45 28.30 -14.41
N LYS A 150 10.29 27.68 -14.18
CA LYS A 150 9.00 28.33 -14.30
C LYS A 150 8.87 29.13 -13.03
N ALA A 151 8.95 30.45 -13.21
CA ALA A 151 8.85 31.47 -12.18
C ALA A 151 7.79 31.11 -11.11
N PRO A 152 8.02 31.48 -9.84
CA PRO A 152 7.00 31.31 -8.81
C PRO A 152 5.70 31.92 -9.31
N ALA A 153 4.62 31.13 -9.27
CA ALA A 153 3.27 31.64 -9.45
C ALA A 153 3.14 32.87 -8.56
N LYS A 154 2.97 34.03 -9.20
CA LYS A 154 2.73 35.28 -8.49
C LYS A 154 1.48 35.08 -7.64
N ASN A 155 1.45 35.65 -6.45
CA ASN A 155 0.28 35.66 -5.55
C ASN A 155 -0.97 36.34 -6.14
N ASP A 156 -0.96 36.68 -7.43
CA ASP A 156 -2.05 37.34 -8.15
C ASP A 156 -3.29 36.44 -8.25
N ASP A 157 -3.13 35.10 -8.28
CA ASP A 157 -4.26 34.16 -8.37
C ASP A 157 -5.12 34.14 -7.09
N LEU A 158 -4.55 34.46 -5.93
CA LEU A 158 -5.29 34.48 -4.65
C LEU A 158 -6.14 35.75 -4.53
N GLU A 159 -5.59 36.89 -4.94
CA GLU A 159 -6.30 38.18 -4.96
C GLU A 159 -7.47 38.14 -5.96
N GLU A 160 -7.27 37.55 -7.14
CA GLU A 160 -8.32 37.41 -8.14
C GLU A 160 -9.44 36.45 -7.68
N PHE A 161 -9.08 35.37 -6.98
CA PHE A 161 -10.05 34.45 -6.38
C PHE A 161 -10.86 35.11 -5.25
N ILE A 162 -10.22 35.89 -4.37
CA ILE A 162 -10.90 36.65 -3.30
C ILE A 162 -11.86 37.68 -3.91
N ALA A 163 -11.45 38.39 -4.97
CA ALA A 163 -12.31 39.36 -5.66
C ALA A 163 -13.53 38.69 -6.33
N LEU A 164 -13.36 37.51 -6.93
CA LEU A 164 -14.44 36.71 -7.51
C LEU A 164 -15.38 36.14 -6.45
N PHE A 165 -14.85 35.74 -5.29
CA PHE A 165 -15.65 35.25 -4.17
C PHE A 165 -16.59 36.33 -3.62
N HIS A 166 -16.12 37.56 -3.46
CA HIS A 166 -16.94 38.68 -2.98
C HIS A 166 -18.00 39.16 -4.00
N LYS A 167 -17.80 38.91 -5.30
CA LYS A 167 -18.80 39.20 -6.36
C LYS A 167 -19.91 38.14 -6.47
N CYS A 168 -19.78 36.99 -5.80
CA CYS A 168 -20.79 35.93 -5.83
C CYS A 168 -21.91 36.16 -4.80
N SER A 169 -23.13 35.73 -5.12
CA SER A 169 -24.24 35.77 -4.17
C SER A 169 -23.97 34.85 -2.96
N PRO A 170 -24.55 35.14 -1.78
CA PRO A 170 -24.32 34.35 -0.56
C PRO A 170 -24.60 32.85 -0.73
N LYS A 171 -25.57 32.49 -1.60
CA LYS A 171 -25.89 31.10 -1.94
C LYS A 171 -24.73 30.41 -2.69
N LYS A 172 -24.09 31.09 -3.64
CA LYS A 172 -22.93 30.56 -4.38
C LYS A 172 -21.69 30.44 -3.50
N GLN A 173 -21.43 31.42 -2.63
CA GLN A 173 -20.32 31.36 -1.67
C GLN A 173 -20.42 30.13 -0.76
N LYS A 174 -21.63 29.86 -0.23
CA LYS A 174 -21.88 28.68 0.63
C LYS A 174 -21.70 27.35 -0.11
N MET A 175 -21.95 27.32 -1.42
CA MET A 175 -21.70 26.15 -2.26
C MET A 175 -20.20 25.95 -2.51
N MET A 176 -19.45 27.00 -2.82
CA MET A 176 -17.99 26.89 -3.02
C MET A 176 -17.27 26.42 -1.75
N LEU A 177 -17.67 26.92 -0.57
CA LEU A 177 -17.14 26.46 0.73
C LEU A 177 -17.43 24.98 1.03
N ARG A 178 -18.55 24.45 0.54
CA ARG A 178 -18.87 23.01 0.68
C ARG A 178 -18.01 22.15 -0.23
N VAL A 179 -17.76 22.60 -1.47
CA VAL A 179 -16.87 21.91 -2.41
C VAL A 179 -15.44 21.89 -1.87
N ALA A 180 -14.92 23.03 -1.42
CA ALA A 180 -13.55 23.12 -0.88
C ALA A 180 -13.33 22.24 0.38
N LYS A 181 -14.37 22.03 1.20
CA LYS A 181 -14.31 21.12 2.36
C LYS A 181 -14.43 19.64 2.00
N ALA A 182 -14.85 19.30 0.78
CA ALA A 182 -14.94 17.91 0.33
C ALA A 182 -13.65 17.44 -0.36
N THR A 183 -12.74 18.36 -0.71
CA THR A 183 -11.48 18.08 -1.42
C THR A 183 -10.25 18.04 -0.50
N VAL A 184 -10.42 18.23 0.81
CA VAL A 184 -9.38 18.15 1.85
C VAL A 184 -9.73 17.03 2.81
#